data_AF-A0A969MDT8-F1
#
_entry.id   AF-A0A969MDT8-F1
#
_cell.length_a   1.000
_cell.length_b   1.000
_cell.length_c   1.000
_cell.angle_alpha   90.00
_cell.angle_beta   90.00
_cell.angle_gamma   90.00
#
_symmetry.space_group_name_H-M   'P 1'
#
loop_
_entity.id
_entity.type
_entity.pdbx_description
1 polymer ?
#
loop_
_entity_poly.entity_id
_entity_poly.type
_entity_poly.pdbx_seq_one_letter_code
_entity_poly.pdbx_strand_id
1 'polypeptide(L)' 'MNNLNINQPVNTQLVESLVQLIHSLSPAEQAVLQSKLFNDIPYPSTSELTNLIESSNTLDFLHKEPDIYTITDGEPI' A
#
# COMPACT_ATOMS: atom_id res chain seq x y z
N MET A 1 -15.07 10.71 1.99
CA MET A 1 -14.79 9.74 3.06
C MET A 1 -15.41 8.42 2.64
N ASN A 2 -14.60 7.48 2.14
CA ASN A 2 -15.08 6.20 1.66
C ASN A 2 -15.26 5.27 2.86
N ASN A 3 -16.51 5.09 3.27
CA ASN A 3 -16.88 4.13 4.31
C ASN A 3 -16.71 2.71 3.74
N LEU A 4 -15.58 2.09 4.04
CA LEU A 4 -15.40 0.65 3.83
C LEU A 4 -16.36 -0.08 4.77
N ASN A 5 -17.41 -0.65 4.20
CA ASN A 5 -18.39 -1.47 4.89
C ASN A 5 -17.74 -2.80 5.31
N ILE A 6 -17.35 -2.90 6.58
CA ILE A 6 -16.61 -4.03 7.17
C ILE A 6 -17.52 -5.18 7.64
N ASN A 7 -18.68 -5.38 7.02
CA ASN A 7 -19.62 -6.47 7.37
C ASN A 7 -19.79 -7.46 6.21
N GLN A 8 -18.69 -8.03 5.71
CA GLN A 8 -18.77 -9.26 4.93
C GLN A 8 -18.78 -10.43 5.93
N PRO A 9 -19.80 -11.32 5.94
CA PRO A 9 -19.76 -12.52 6.77
C PRO A 9 -18.56 -13.37 6.36
N VAL A 10 -17.63 -13.60 7.30
CA VAL A 10 -16.46 -14.44 7.07
C VAL A 10 -16.96 -15.85 6.76
N ASN A 11 -16.61 -16.37 5.58
CA ASN A 11 -16.94 -17.74 5.22
C ASN A 11 -15.97 -18.69 5.93
N THR A 12 -16.29 -19.00 7.19
CA THR A 12 -15.45 -19.83 8.08
C THR A 12 -15.24 -21.24 7.51
N GLN A 13 -16.23 -21.80 6.83
CA GLN A 13 -16.14 -23.13 6.21
C GLN A 13 -15.08 -23.18 5.10
N LEU A 14 -15.02 -22.15 4.25
CA LEU A 14 -13.98 -22.06 3.22
C LEU A 14 -12.59 -21.89 3.85
N VAL A 15 -12.49 -21.08 4.90
CA VAL A 15 -11.22 -20.86 5.62
C VAL A 15 -10.73 -22.17 6.23
N GLU A 16 -11.59 -22.92 6.91
CA GLU A 16 -11.24 -24.21 7.52
C GLU A 16 -10.82 -25.24 6.47
N SER A 17 -11.51 -25.29 5.33
CA SER A 17 -11.18 -26.19 4.22
C SER A 17 -9.78 -25.90 3.65
N LEU A 18 -9.44 -24.61 3.52
CA LEU A 18 -8.11 -24.19 3.08
C LEU A 18 -7.03 -24.56 4.10
N VAL A 19 -7.27 -24.36 5.39
CA VAL A 19 -6.33 -24.73 6.46
C VAL A 19 -6.06 -26.24 6.46
N GLN A 20 -7.10 -27.06 6.31
CA GLN A 20 -6.95 -28.52 6.21
C GLN A 20 -6.13 -28.93 4.99
N LEU A 21 -6.38 -28.31 3.83
CA LEU A 21 -5.61 -28.57 2.62
C LEU A 21 -4.13 -28.19 2.80
N ILE A 22 -3.85 -27.05 3.42
CA ILE A 22 -2.48 -26.58 3.70
C ILE A 22 -1.74 -27.57 4.61
N HIS A 23 -2.40 -28.06 5.67
CA HIS A 23 -1.79 -29.04 6.58
C HIS A 23 -1.57 -30.43 5.94
N SER A 24 -2.28 -30.76 4.86
CA SER A 24 -2.07 -32.01 4.13
C SER A 24 -0.82 -32.00 3.22
N LEU A 25 -0.27 -30.83 2.94
CA LEU A 25 0.94 -30.65 2.14
C LEU A 25 2.19 -31.07 2.92
N SER A 26 3.21 -31.54 2.22
CA SER A 26 4.54 -31.79 2.80
C SER A 26 5.23 -30.48 3.21
N PRO A 27 6.25 -30.53 4.09
CA PRO A 27 6.98 -29.32 4.52
C PRO A 27 7.59 -28.53 3.36
N ALA A 28 8.04 -29.21 2.30
CA ALA A 28 8.59 -28.58 1.11
C ALA A 28 7.51 -27.84 0.30
N GLU A 29 6.33 -28.45 0.14
CA GLU A 29 5.19 -27.84 -0.55
C GLU A 29 4.61 -26.66 0.24
N GLN A 30 4.56 -26.77 1.57
CA GLN A 30 4.17 -25.65 2.44
C GLN A 30 5.14 -24.46 2.29
N ALA A 31 6.45 -24.70 2.19
CA ALA A 31 7.43 -23.64 1.98
C ALA A 31 7.24 -22.92 0.61
N VAL A 32 6.93 -23.67 -0.45
CA VAL A 32 6.61 -23.11 -1.76
C VAL A 32 5.29 -22.32 -1.74
N LEU A 33 4.30 -22.82 -0.99
CA LEU A 33 3.03 -22.12 -0.83
C LEU A 33 3.23 -20.81 -0.06
N GLN A 34 4.02 -20.82 1.01
CA GLN A 34 4.36 -19.65 1.80
C GLN A 34 5.07 -18.60 0.94
N SER A 35 6.05 -19.01 0.12
CA SER A 35 6.71 -18.08 -0.79
C SER A 35 5.73 -17.48 -1.81
N LYS A 36 4.74 -18.24 -2.31
CA LYS A 36 3.77 -17.71 -3.28
C LYS A 36 2.72 -16.79 -2.65
N LEU A 37 2.22 -17.13 -1.46
CA LEU A 37 1.17 -16.36 -0.76
C LEU A 37 1.72 -15.09 -0.10
N PHE A 38 2.92 -15.21 0.47
CA PHE A 38 3.62 -14.14 1.17
C PHE A 38 4.84 -13.71 0.40
N ASN A 39 4.80 -13.82 -0.94
CA ASN A 39 5.88 -13.33 -1.79
C ASN A 39 6.16 -11.91 -1.34
N ASP A 40 7.33 -11.70 -0.75
CA ASP A 40 7.81 -10.42 -0.28
C ASP A 40 7.89 -9.54 -1.51
N ILE A 41 6.80 -8.85 -1.84
CA ILE A 41 6.89 -7.68 -2.70
C ILE A 41 7.75 -6.75 -1.85
N PRO A 42 9.03 -6.54 -2.21
CA PRO A 42 9.87 -5.69 -1.41
C PRO A 42 9.17 -4.34 -1.36
N TYR A 43 8.86 -3.88 -0.14
CA TYR A 43 8.38 -2.52 0.00
C TYR A 43 9.46 -1.62 -0.60
N PRO A 44 9.10 -0.72 -1.53
CA PRO A 44 10.10 0.11 -2.18
C PRO A 44 10.90 0.84 -1.11
N SER A 45 12.22 0.76 -1.22
CA SER A 45 13.12 1.45 -0.30
C SER A 45 12.85 2.96 -0.36
N THR A 46 13.23 3.68 0.70
CA THR A 46 13.15 5.15 0.71
C THR A 46 13.84 5.75 -0.51
N SER A 47 14.97 5.16 -0.95
CA SER A 47 15.68 5.62 -2.15
C SER A 47 14.88 5.41 -3.43
N GLU A 48 14.20 4.28 -3.60
CA GLU A 48 13.35 4.01 -4.77
C GLU A 48 12.14 4.93 -4.80
N LEU A 49 11.53 5.18 -3.62
CA LEU A 49 10.46 6.15 -3.47
C LEU A 49 10.92 7.57 -3.81
N THR A 50 12.07 8.00 -3.32
CA THR A 50 12.64 9.32 -3.64
C THR A 50 12.91 9.45 -5.14
N ASN A 51 13.53 8.45 -5.77
CA ASN A 51 13.79 8.48 -7.21
C ASN A 51 12.49 8.54 -8.04
N LEU A 52 11.44 7.84 -7.60
CA LEU A 52 10.12 7.91 -8.24
C LEU A 52 9.48 9.30 -8.06
N ILE A 53 9.62 9.89 -6.88
CA ILE A 53 9.13 11.23 -6.57
C ILE A 53 9.88 12.31 -7.35
N GLU A 54 11.18 12.16 -7.57
CA GLU A 54 11.98 13.10 -8.37
C GLU A 54 11.68 12.97 -9.87
N SER A 55 11.48 11.74 -10.36
CA SER A 55 11.18 11.48 -11.77
C SER A 55 9.72 11.69 -12.16
N SER A 56 8.80 11.55 -11.20
CA SER A 56 7.41 11.92 -11.40
C SER A 56 7.22 13.34 -10.88
N ASN A 57 6.84 14.27 -11.75
CA ASN A 57 6.49 15.65 -11.42
C ASN A 57 5.33 15.82 -10.39
N THR A 58 5.03 14.78 -9.61
CA THR A 58 4.01 14.69 -8.56
C THR A 58 4.16 15.76 -7.49
N LEU A 59 5.39 16.25 -7.22
CA LEU A 59 5.66 17.33 -6.26
C LEU A 59 5.86 18.72 -6.90
N ASP A 60 5.54 18.89 -8.18
CA ASP A 60 5.61 20.20 -8.84
C ASP A 60 4.70 21.24 -8.17
N PHE A 61 3.64 20.81 -7.47
CA PHE A 61 2.76 21.72 -6.71
C PHE A 61 3.49 22.44 -5.58
N LEU A 62 4.55 21.86 -4.99
CA LEU A 62 5.38 22.53 -3.98
C LEU A 62 6.15 23.72 -4.57
N HIS A 63 6.41 23.68 -5.87
CA HIS A 63 7.13 24.73 -6.60
C HIS A 63 6.17 25.75 -7.22
N LYS A 64 4.87 25.44 -7.26
CA LYS A 64 3.80 26.28 -7.79
C LYS A 64 2.75 26.50 -6.70
N GLU A 65 3.22 26.87 -5.52
CA GLU A 65 2.33 27.34 -4.47
C GLU A 65 1.82 28.73 -4.86
N PRO A 66 0.50 28.94 -4.98
CA PRO A 66 -0.03 30.28 -5.15
C PRO A 66 0.24 31.08 -3.87
N ASP A 67 0.76 32.31 -4.03
CA ASP A 67 0.90 33.23 -2.91
C ASP A 67 -0.46 33.37 -2.24
N ILE A 68 -0.60 33.03 -0.97
CA ILE A 68 -1.86 33.24 -0.22
C ILE A 68 -1.83 34.53 0.59
N TYR A 69 -0.68 35.21 0.61
CA TYR A 69 -0.47 36.50 1.24
C TYR A 69 0.37 37.39 0.32
N THR A 70 0.13 38.69 0.34
CA THR A 70 1.02 39.61 -0.35
C THR A 70 2.35 39.71 0.41
N ILE A 71 3.46 39.73 -0.33
CA ILE A 71 4.80 39.95 0.24
C ILE A 71 5.03 41.39 0.75
N THR A 72 4.10 42.31 0.46
CA THR A 72 4.27 43.74 0.74
C THR A 72 3.71 44.11 2.11
N ASP A 73 2.54 43.58 2.44
CA ASP A 73 1.82 43.88 3.69
C ASP A 73 1.45 42.63 4.51
N GLY A 74 1.60 41.43 3.96
CA GLY A 74 1.23 40.18 4.64
C GLY A 74 -0.28 39.94 4.71
N GLU A 75 -1.09 40.74 4.00
CA GLU A 75 -2.53 40.56 3.91
C GLU A 75 -2.87 39.44 2.91
N PRO A 76 -3.98 38.72 3.09
CA PRO A 76 -4.42 37.72 2.12
C PRO A 76 -4.68 38.38 0.75
N ILE A 77 -4.30 37.70 -0.33
CA ILE A 77 -4.65 38.12 -1.70
C ILE A 77 -6.13 37.87 -2.03
#